data_AF-A0A1J3G5Z6-F1
#
_entry.id   AF-A0A1J3G5Z6-F1
#
_cell.length_a   1.000
_cell.length_b   1.000
_cell.length_c   1.000
_cell.angle_alpha   90.00
_cell.angle_beta   90.00
_cell.angle_gamma   90.00
#
_symmetry.space_group_name_H-M   'P 1'
#
loop_
_entity.id
_entity.type
_entity.pdbx_description
1 polymer ?
#
loop_
_entity_poly.entity_id
_entity_poly.type
_entity_poly.pdbx_seq_one_letter_code
_entity_poly.pdbx_strand_id
1 'polypeptide(L)'
;ERLLVYEFMAHGSLHNHLHGKNKALKEQLDWVKRVTIAVQAARGIEYLHGYACPPVIHRDIKSSNILIDEEHNARVADFGLSLLGPVDSGSPLAELPAGTLGYLDPEYYRLHYLTTKSDVYSFGVLLLEILSGRKAIDMHYEEGNIVEWAVPLIKGGDITTILDPVLKQPTEIEALRRIVSVACKCVRMRGKDRPSMDKVTTALERALAQLMGNPSSEQPILPTEVVLGSSRMHKKSWRIGSKRSGSENTEFRGGSWITFPSVTSSQRRKSSASEGDVVAEEEDEGRKQQEALRSLEEEIGPASPGQSLFLHHNF
;
A
#
# COMPACT_ATOMS: atom_id res chain seq x y z
N GLU A 1 -25.72 13.37 -13.47
CA GLU A 1 -24.85 12.27 -12.98
C GLU A 1 -23.40 12.72 -12.98
N ARG A 2 -22.54 12.07 -12.19
CA ARG A 2 -21.08 12.28 -12.21
C ARG A 2 -20.44 10.99 -12.72
N LEU A 3 -19.57 11.11 -13.72
CA LEU A 3 -18.90 9.98 -14.36
C LEU A 3 -17.38 10.15 -14.23
N LEU A 4 -16.67 9.04 -14.09
CA LEU A 4 -15.21 8.96 -14.13
C LEU A 4 -14.83 8.09 -15.33
N VAL A 5 -13.89 8.55 -16.15
CA VAL A 5 -13.42 7.86 -17.35
C VAL A 5 -11.94 7.55 -17.16
N TYR A 6 -11.57 6.29 -17.36
CA TYR A 6 -10.22 5.77 -17.19
C TYR A 6 -9.76 5.07 -18.45
N GLU A 7 -8.44 4.90 -18.57
CA GLU A 7 -7.85 3.97 -19.53
C GLU A 7 -8.34 2.54 -19.26
N PHE A 8 -8.58 1.78 -20.32
CA PHE A 8 -9.08 0.42 -20.23
C PHE A 8 -7.96 -0.56 -19.88
N MET A 9 -8.19 -1.37 -18.84
CA MET A 9 -7.24 -2.37 -18.37
C MET A 9 -7.54 -3.72 -19.05
N ALA A 10 -6.85 -3.99 -20.16
CA ALA A 10 -7.18 -5.08 -21.08
C ALA A 10 -7.21 -6.47 -20.45
N HIS A 11 -6.37 -6.73 -19.46
CA HIS A 11 -6.28 -8.03 -18.78
C HIS A 11 -7.08 -8.09 -17.47
N GLY A 12 -7.87 -7.06 -17.15
CA GLY A 12 -8.73 -7.03 -15.97
C GLY A 12 -7.94 -6.97 -14.65
N SER A 13 -8.51 -7.52 -13.57
CA SER A 13 -7.91 -7.46 -12.23
C SER A 13 -7.09 -8.70 -11.88
N LEU A 14 -6.08 -8.54 -11.01
CA LEU A 14 -5.30 -9.63 -10.45
C LEU A 14 -6.19 -10.70 -9.78
N HIS A 15 -7.30 -10.30 -9.17
CA HIS A 15 -8.30 -11.22 -8.65
C HIS A 15 -8.80 -12.21 -9.71
N ASN A 16 -9.06 -11.76 -10.94
CA ASN A 16 -9.50 -12.63 -12.02
C ASN A 16 -8.41 -13.64 -12.42
N HIS A 17 -7.14 -13.24 -12.34
CA HIS A 17 -6.02 -14.12 -12.67
C HIS A 17 -5.71 -15.14 -11.57
N LEU A 18 -5.93 -14.82 -10.30
CA LEU A 18 -5.72 -15.76 -9.18
C LEU A 18 -6.95 -16.67 -8.96
N HIS A 19 -8.15 -16.08 -8.95
CA HIS A 19 -9.37 -16.72 -8.46
C HIS A 19 -10.42 -16.96 -9.54
N GLY A 20 -10.21 -16.44 -10.75
CA GLY A 20 -11.16 -16.59 -11.85
C GLY A 20 -11.31 -18.03 -12.32
N LYS A 21 -12.33 -18.29 -13.16
CA LYS A 21 -12.63 -19.63 -13.68
C LYS A 21 -11.75 -20.04 -14.87
N ASN A 22 -11.02 -19.10 -15.46
CA ASN A 22 -10.21 -19.36 -16.65
C ASN A 22 -8.85 -19.95 -16.25
N LYS A 23 -8.70 -21.27 -16.44
CA LYS A 23 -7.48 -22.00 -16.11
C LYS A 23 -6.26 -21.51 -16.89
N ALA A 24 -6.44 -21.12 -18.16
CA ALA A 24 -5.35 -20.61 -18.99
C ALA A 24 -4.77 -19.30 -18.43
N LEU A 25 -5.60 -18.41 -17.87
CA LEU A 25 -5.12 -17.20 -17.21
C LEU A 25 -4.35 -17.51 -15.92
N LYS A 26 -4.79 -18.50 -15.13
CA LYS A 26 -4.07 -18.94 -13.93
C LYS A 26 -2.69 -19.50 -14.27
N GLU A 27 -2.63 -20.34 -15.31
CA GLU A 27 -1.39 -20.96 -15.77
C GLU A 27 -0.40 -19.95 -16.36
N GLN A 28 -0.86 -18.75 -16.76
CA GLN A 28 -0.01 -17.67 -17.24
C GLN A 28 0.74 -16.93 -16.13
N LEU A 29 0.31 -17.01 -14.87
CA LEU A 29 0.94 -16.34 -13.72
C LEU A 29 1.99 -17.21 -13.04
N ASP A 30 3.17 -17.30 -13.65
CA ASP A 30 4.35 -17.86 -12.99
C ASP A 30 4.86 -16.97 -11.83
N TRP A 31 5.86 -17.47 -11.09
CA TRP A 31 6.42 -16.74 -9.96
C TRP A 31 7.00 -15.39 -10.34
N VAL A 32 7.66 -15.28 -11.49
CA VAL A 32 8.27 -14.01 -11.94
C VAL A 32 7.18 -12.98 -12.17
N LYS A 33 6.12 -13.32 -12.90
CA LYS A 33 4.99 -12.42 -13.16
C LYS A 33 4.25 -12.03 -11.89
N ARG A 34 3.98 -12.98 -10.99
CA ARG A 34 3.35 -12.69 -9.68
C ARG A 34 4.16 -11.68 -8.88
N VAL A 35 5.48 -11.86 -8.82
CA VAL A 35 6.37 -10.95 -8.09
C VAL A 35 6.51 -9.61 -8.82
N THR A 36 6.56 -9.58 -10.15
CA THR A 36 6.54 -8.34 -10.93
C THR A 36 5.29 -7.51 -10.65
N ILE A 37 4.11 -8.14 -10.64
CA ILE A 37 2.84 -7.47 -10.30
C ILE A 37 2.90 -6.91 -8.86
N ALA A 38 3.40 -7.70 -7.91
CA ALA A 38 3.55 -7.25 -6.52
C ALA A 38 4.51 -6.05 -6.41
N VAL A 39 5.63 -6.05 -7.13
CA VAL A 39 6.58 -4.92 -7.18
C VAL A 39 5.93 -3.67 -7.77
N GLN A 40 5.22 -3.80 -8.90
CA GLN A 40 4.55 -2.68 -9.55
C GLN A 40 3.45 -2.08 -8.67
N ALA A 41 2.64 -2.92 -8.01
CA ALA A 41 1.66 -2.47 -7.03
C ALA A 41 2.34 -1.78 -5.82
N ALA A 42 3.43 -2.34 -5.28
CA ALA A 42 4.17 -1.75 -4.17
C ALA A 42 4.70 -0.35 -4.52
N ARG A 43 5.27 -0.17 -5.71
CA ARG A 43 5.74 1.13 -6.22
C ARG A 43 4.61 2.16 -6.30
N GLY A 44 3.44 1.74 -6.79
CA GLY A 44 2.25 2.60 -6.83
C GLY A 44 1.85 3.09 -5.43
N ILE A 45 1.80 2.19 -4.45
CA ILE A 45 1.43 2.54 -3.07
C ILE A 45 2.54 3.36 -2.38
N GLU A 46 3.81 3.03 -2.61
CA GLU A 46 4.96 3.81 -2.14
C GLU A 46 4.89 5.25 -2.66
N TYR A 47 4.52 5.45 -3.93
CA TYR A 47 4.31 6.77 -4.49
C TYR A 47 3.25 7.56 -3.70
N LEU A 48 2.10 6.93 -3.42
CA LEU A 48 1.02 7.54 -2.63
C LEU A 48 1.48 7.95 -1.24
N HIS A 49 2.32 7.14 -0.59
CA HIS A 49 2.74 7.38 0.79
C HIS A 49 3.91 8.36 0.93
N GLY A 50 4.90 8.27 0.04
CA GLY A 50 6.19 8.95 0.18
C GLY A 50 6.41 10.14 -0.76
N TYR A 51 5.72 10.17 -1.90
CA TYR A 51 5.94 11.18 -2.94
C TYR A 51 4.76 12.16 -3.08
N ALA A 52 3.54 11.74 -2.72
CA ALA A 52 2.41 12.65 -2.63
C ALA A 52 2.52 13.55 -1.39
N CYS A 53 2.14 14.83 -1.53
CA CYS A 53 2.14 15.80 -0.43
C CYS A 53 0.79 16.56 -0.41
N PRO A 54 -0.06 16.33 0.61
CA PRO A 54 0.09 15.35 1.69
C PRO A 54 0.02 13.88 1.19
N PRO A 55 0.48 12.90 2.00
CA PRO A 55 0.38 11.48 1.66
C PRO A 55 -1.06 11.08 1.34
N VAL A 56 -1.25 10.13 0.43
CA VAL A 56 -2.56 9.55 0.10
C VAL A 56 -2.64 8.15 0.72
N ILE A 57 -3.67 7.91 1.53
CA ILE A 57 -3.97 6.58 2.10
C ILE A 57 -5.10 5.98 1.28
N HIS A 58 -4.85 4.82 0.66
CA HIS A 58 -5.74 4.19 -0.30
C HIS A 58 -6.97 3.54 0.35
N ARG A 59 -6.79 2.87 1.50
CA ARG A 59 -7.82 2.20 2.32
C ARG A 59 -8.49 0.96 1.71
N ASP A 60 -8.38 0.74 0.41
CA ASP A 60 -8.98 -0.44 -0.26
C ASP A 60 -7.98 -1.22 -1.13
N ILE A 61 -6.79 -1.51 -0.60
CA ILE A 61 -5.80 -2.35 -1.29
C ILE A 61 -6.24 -3.82 -1.23
N LYS A 62 -6.52 -4.41 -2.39
CA LYS A 62 -6.95 -5.81 -2.56
C LYS A 62 -6.71 -6.28 -3.99
N SER A 63 -6.76 -7.59 -4.24
CA SER A 63 -6.49 -8.17 -5.57
C SER A 63 -7.45 -7.68 -6.67
N SER A 64 -8.68 -7.29 -6.35
CA SER A 64 -9.62 -6.75 -7.34
C SER A 64 -9.28 -5.32 -7.79
N ASN A 65 -8.50 -4.60 -6.99
CA ASN A 65 -8.11 -3.20 -7.21
C ASN A 65 -6.68 -3.09 -7.75
N ILE A 66 -6.04 -4.23 -8.06
CA ILE A 66 -4.82 -4.26 -8.86
C ILE A 66 -5.22 -4.68 -10.27
N LEU A 67 -5.18 -3.74 -11.21
CA LEU A 67 -5.58 -3.95 -12.61
C LEU A 67 -4.36 -4.15 -13.49
N ILE A 68 -4.53 -4.85 -14.61
CA ILE A 68 -3.45 -5.23 -15.53
C ILE A 68 -3.76 -4.64 -16.91
N ASP A 69 -2.86 -3.79 -17.41
CA ASP A 69 -2.96 -3.15 -18.73
C ASP A 69 -2.52 -4.07 -19.88
N GLU A 70 -2.63 -3.59 -21.13
CA GLU A 70 -2.35 -4.39 -22.33
C GLU A 70 -0.91 -4.95 -22.35
N GLU A 71 0.05 -4.18 -21.84
CA GLU A 71 1.46 -4.55 -21.73
C GLU A 71 1.78 -5.43 -20.51
N HIS A 72 0.77 -5.94 -19.81
CA HIS A 72 0.90 -6.75 -18.59
C HIS A 72 1.52 -6.02 -17.39
N ASN A 73 1.41 -4.69 -17.33
CA ASN A 73 1.80 -3.92 -16.15
C ASN A 73 0.63 -3.81 -15.17
N ALA A 74 0.94 -3.93 -13.88
CA ALA A 74 -0.02 -3.77 -12.80
C ALA A 74 -0.16 -2.30 -12.38
N ARG A 75 -1.41 -1.88 -12.17
CA ARG A 75 -1.80 -0.54 -11.72
C ARG A 75 -2.73 -0.63 -10.52
N VAL A 76 -2.51 0.25 -9.55
CA VAL A 76 -3.41 0.41 -8.40
C VAL A 76 -4.62 1.24 -8.84
N ALA A 77 -5.82 0.76 -8.56
CA ALA A 77 -7.07 1.37 -8.97
C ALA A 77 -8.06 1.52 -7.80
N ASP A 78 -9.17 2.21 -8.06
CA ASP A 78 -10.26 2.47 -7.13
C ASP A 78 -9.87 3.29 -5.89
N PHE A 79 -9.72 4.59 -6.13
CA PHE A 79 -9.45 5.59 -5.09
C PHE A 79 -10.73 6.11 -4.42
N GLY A 80 -11.87 5.41 -4.56
CA GLY A 80 -13.17 5.86 -4.06
C GLY A 80 -13.24 6.04 -2.54
N LEU A 81 -12.39 5.32 -1.80
CA LEU A 81 -12.27 5.43 -0.35
C LEU A 81 -11.06 6.26 0.11
N SER A 82 -10.15 6.61 -0.80
CA SER A 82 -8.87 7.21 -0.47
C SER A 82 -8.99 8.54 0.26
N LEU A 83 -8.07 8.79 1.20
CA LEU A 83 -8.02 10.03 1.97
C LEU A 83 -6.61 10.63 1.94
N LEU A 84 -6.55 11.95 2.10
CA LEU A 84 -5.30 12.63 2.39
C LEU A 84 -4.92 12.37 3.85
N GLY A 85 -3.76 11.77 4.06
CA GLY A 85 -3.16 11.61 5.37
C GLY A 85 -2.67 12.93 5.94
N PRO A 86 -2.36 12.98 7.24
CA PRO A 86 -1.74 14.15 7.84
C PRO A 86 -0.34 14.38 7.27
N VAL A 87 0.07 15.65 7.18
CA VAL A 87 1.42 16.04 6.71
C VAL A 87 2.49 15.44 7.63
N ASP A 88 2.19 15.38 8.93
CA ASP A 88 3.00 14.68 9.91
C ASP A 88 2.63 13.19 9.92
N SER A 89 3.38 12.42 9.13
CA SER A 89 3.24 10.97 8.94
C SER A 89 3.17 10.10 10.22
N GLY A 90 3.47 10.67 11.39
CA GLY A 90 3.37 10.01 12.69
C GLY A 90 2.03 10.18 13.40
N SER A 91 1.18 11.12 12.98
CA SER A 91 -0.13 11.33 13.59
C SER A 91 -1.20 10.48 12.89
N PRO A 92 -2.05 9.74 13.63
CA PRO A 92 -3.16 9.01 13.03
C PRO A 92 -4.29 9.99 12.65
N LEU A 93 -4.96 9.69 11.54
CA LEU A 93 -6.21 10.34 11.19
C LEU A 93 -7.36 9.58 11.87
N ALA A 94 -8.16 10.28 12.67
CA ALA A 94 -9.32 9.70 13.34
C ALA A 94 -10.47 9.54 12.32
N GLU A 95 -10.64 8.34 11.79
CA GLU A 95 -11.62 8.06 10.73
C GLU A 95 -12.38 6.77 10.99
N LEU A 96 -13.66 6.76 10.60
CA LEU A 96 -14.47 5.55 10.68
C LEU A 96 -13.89 4.46 9.76
N PRO A 97 -13.81 3.20 10.23
CA PRO A 97 -13.34 2.08 9.42
C PRO A 97 -14.12 1.96 8.11
N ALA A 98 -13.40 1.96 7.00
CA ALA A 98 -13.91 1.59 5.69
C ALA A 98 -12.85 0.80 4.94
N GLY A 99 -13.28 -0.10 4.06
CA GLY A 99 -12.44 -1.00 3.29
C GLY A 99 -13.07 -2.37 3.15
N THR A 100 -12.33 -3.30 2.56
CA THR A 100 -12.81 -4.66 2.32
C THR A 100 -12.42 -5.61 3.45
N LEU A 101 -13.39 -6.40 3.93
CA LEU A 101 -13.16 -7.44 4.94
C LEU A 101 -12.09 -8.43 4.45
N GLY A 102 -11.20 -8.83 5.35
CA GLY A 102 -10.04 -9.68 5.05
C GLY A 102 -8.74 -8.90 4.80
N TYR A 103 -8.84 -7.67 4.27
CA TYR A 103 -7.69 -6.79 4.06
C TYR A 103 -7.60 -5.70 5.12
N LEU A 104 -8.67 -5.46 5.87
CA LEU A 104 -8.78 -4.35 6.81
C LEU A 104 -7.77 -4.48 7.97
N ASP A 105 -7.02 -3.41 8.18
CA ASP A 105 -6.05 -3.29 9.28
C ASP A 105 -6.75 -3.41 10.65
N PRO A 106 -6.35 -4.39 11.50
CA PRO A 106 -6.98 -4.60 12.80
C PRO A 106 -6.74 -3.45 13.80
N GLU A 107 -5.63 -2.72 13.68
CA GLU A 107 -5.35 -1.55 14.53
C GLU A 107 -6.27 -0.40 14.14
N TYR A 108 -6.39 -0.11 12.84
CA TYR A 108 -7.32 0.88 12.31
C TYR A 108 -8.78 0.53 12.64
N TYR A 109 -9.18 -0.72 12.46
CA TYR A 109 -10.53 -1.17 12.75
C TYR A 109 -10.91 -0.96 14.23
N ARG A 110 -9.99 -1.25 15.15
CA ARG A 110 -10.24 -1.16 16.60
C ARG A 110 -10.09 0.24 17.17
N LEU A 111 -9.11 1.00 16.71
CA LEU A 111 -8.74 2.29 17.29
C LEU A 111 -9.23 3.49 16.46
N HIS A 112 -9.78 3.25 15.27
CA HIS A 112 -10.14 4.30 14.29
C HIS A 112 -8.94 5.16 13.86
N TYR A 113 -7.73 4.62 14.04
CA TYR A 113 -6.47 5.30 13.73
C TYR A 113 -5.99 4.91 12.34
N LEU A 114 -6.35 5.73 11.36
CA LEU A 114 -5.95 5.53 9.99
C LEU A 114 -4.54 6.11 9.76
N THR A 115 -3.66 5.29 9.20
CA THR A 115 -2.31 5.71 8.80
C THR A 115 -1.92 5.04 7.49
N THR A 116 -0.80 5.45 6.89
CA THR A 116 -0.20 4.75 5.75
C THR A 116 0.13 3.28 6.09
N LYS A 117 0.29 2.94 7.38
CA LYS A 117 0.51 1.55 7.83
C LYS A 117 -0.73 0.67 7.67
N SER A 118 -1.92 1.25 7.52
CA SER A 118 -3.15 0.49 7.23
C SER A 118 -3.14 -0.07 5.80
N ASP A 119 -2.62 0.70 4.85
CA ASP A 119 -2.36 0.20 3.49
C ASP A 119 -1.24 -0.86 3.48
N VAL A 120 -0.20 -0.70 4.31
CA VAL A 120 0.87 -1.70 4.44
C VAL A 120 0.31 -3.04 4.91
N TYR A 121 -0.61 -3.05 5.88
CA TYR A 121 -1.27 -4.28 6.32
C TYR A 121 -2.06 -4.93 5.18
N SER A 122 -2.90 -4.15 4.51
CA SER A 122 -3.71 -4.59 3.37
C SER A 122 -2.85 -5.17 2.24
N PHE A 123 -1.70 -4.52 1.96
CA PHE A 123 -0.71 -5.01 1.01
C PHE A 123 -0.03 -6.31 1.47
N GLY A 124 0.22 -6.47 2.77
CA GLY A 124 0.69 -7.73 3.35
C GLY A 124 -0.26 -8.90 3.10
N VAL A 125 -1.57 -8.68 3.26
CA VAL A 125 -2.61 -9.66 2.93
C VAL A 125 -2.59 -9.97 1.43
N LEU A 126 -2.50 -8.95 0.57
CA LEU A 126 -2.38 -9.13 -0.87
C LEU A 126 -1.14 -9.96 -1.26
N LEU A 127 0.01 -9.76 -0.60
CA LEU A 127 1.20 -10.58 -0.84
C LEU A 127 0.96 -12.06 -0.49
N LEU A 128 0.29 -12.35 0.64
CA LEU A 128 -0.06 -13.72 1.02
C LEU A 128 -1.01 -14.35 -0.01
N GLU A 129 -1.98 -13.59 -0.50
CA GLU A 129 -2.90 -14.02 -1.56
C GLU A 129 -2.16 -14.32 -2.87
N ILE A 130 -1.23 -13.46 -3.29
CA ILE A 130 -0.38 -13.67 -4.48
C ILE A 130 0.48 -14.94 -4.32
N LEU A 131 1.09 -15.14 -3.15
CA LEU A 131 1.99 -16.25 -2.90
C LEU A 131 1.28 -17.60 -2.83
N SER A 132 0.10 -17.64 -2.22
CA SER A 132 -0.63 -18.88 -1.94
C SER A 132 -1.70 -19.22 -2.95
N GLY A 133 -2.15 -18.25 -3.75
CA GLY A 133 -3.34 -18.41 -4.59
C GLY A 133 -4.64 -18.56 -3.79
N ARG A 134 -4.63 -18.33 -2.47
CA ARG A 134 -5.82 -18.38 -1.60
C ARG A 134 -6.46 -17.01 -1.47
N LYS A 135 -7.78 -16.97 -1.28
CA LYS A 135 -8.51 -15.72 -1.02
C LYS A 135 -8.18 -15.19 0.37
N ALA A 136 -8.25 -13.87 0.56
CA ALA A 136 -8.03 -13.24 1.86
C ALA A 136 -8.99 -13.76 2.95
N ILE A 137 -10.26 -13.95 2.57
CA ILE A 137 -11.24 -14.71 3.35
C ILE A 137 -11.66 -15.92 2.52
N ASP A 138 -11.48 -17.11 3.07
CA ASP A 138 -11.88 -18.36 2.45
C ASP A 138 -12.56 -19.27 3.47
N MET A 139 -13.89 -19.31 3.40
CA MET A 139 -14.74 -20.11 4.30
C MET A 139 -14.61 -21.62 4.07
N HIS A 140 -13.86 -22.07 3.06
CA HIS A 140 -13.58 -23.49 2.86
C HIS A 140 -12.47 -24.02 3.77
N TYR A 141 -11.73 -23.13 4.46
CA TYR A 141 -10.69 -23.50 5.42
C TYR A 141 -11.13 -23.20 6.86
N GLU A 142 -10.67 -24.00 7.82
CA GLU A 142 -11.05 -23.88 9.23
C GLU A 142 -10.69 -22.50 9.82
N GLU A 143 -9.55 -21.94 9.41
CA GLU A 143 -9.07 -20.65 9.91
C GLU A 143 -9.79 -19.46 9.25
N GLY A 144 -10.47 -19.64 8.11
CA GLY A 144 -11.27 -18.60 7.42
C GLY A 144 -10.51 -17.39 6.87
N ASN A 145 -9.41 -16.97 7.49
CA ASN A 145 -8.59 -15.81 7.19
C ASN A 145 -7.16 -16.24 6.80
N ILE A 146 -6.67 -15.71 5.67
CA ILE A 146 -5.35 -16.06 5.15
C ILE A 146 -4.20 -15.71 6.11
N VAL A 147 -4.33 -14.67 6.92
CA VAL A 147 -3.30 -14.22 7.87
C VAL A 147 -3.19 -15.21 9.04
N GLU A 148 -4.33 -15.66 9.57
CA GLU A 148 -4.40 -16.61 10.67
C GLU A 148 -3.85 -17.97 10.28
N TRP A 149 -4.09 -18.39 9.04
CA TRP A 149 -3.48 -19.58 8.46
C TRP A 149 -1.98 -19.41 8.19
N ALA A 150 -1.56 -18.33 7.53
CA ALA A 150 -0.20 -18.23 7.00
C ALA A 150 0.85 -17.86 8.07
N VAL A 151 0.54 -16.92 8.97
CA VAL A 151 1.54 -16.37 9.90
C VAL A 151 2.15 -17.43 10.84
N PRO A 152 1.39 -18.37 11.44
CA PRO A 152 1.95 -19.44 12.25
C PRO A 152 2.91 -20.35 11.47
N LEU A 153 2.54 -20.74 10.25
CA LEU A 153 3.37 -21.58 9.37
C LEU A 153 4.69 -20.88 9.00
N ILE A 154 4.62 -19.59 8.67
CA ILE A 154 5.81 -18.78 8.36
C ILE A 154 6.74 -18.71 9.57
N LYS A 155 6.21 -18.52 10.78
CA LYS A 155 6.99 -18.51 12.03
C LYS A 155 7.57 -19.87 12.38
N GLY A 156 6.89 -20.95 12.01
CA GLY A 156 7.39 -22.33 12.12
C GLY A 156 8.48 -22.68 11.10
N GLY A 157 8.74 -21.81 10.12
CA GLY A 157 9.75 -22.01 9.08
C GLY A 157 9.26 -22.79 7.86
N ASP A 158 8.00 -23.20 7.82
CA ASP A 158 7.40 -23.93 6.69
C ASP A 158 6.85 -22.94 5.65
N ILE A 159 7.74 -22.38 4.86
CA ILE A 159 7.35 -21.48 3.77
C ILE A 159 6.73 -22.23 2.59
N THR A 160 7.05 -23.51 2.42
CA THR A 160 6.65 -24.31 1.25
C THR A 160 5.16 -24.58 1.22
N THR A 161 4.54 -24.73 2.39
CA THR A 161 3.08 -24.89 2.53
C THR A 161 2.30 -23.61 2.21
N ILE A 162 2.96 -22.45 2.27
CA ILE A 162 2.35 -21.16 1.90
C ILE A 162 2.29 -20.99 0.38
N LEU A 163 3.22 -21.59 -0.36
CA LEU A 163 3.32 -21.39 -1.79
C LEU A 163 2.18 -22.08 -2.53
N ASP A 164 1.66 -21.41 -3.55
CA ASP A 164 0.61 -21.93 -4.42
C ASP A 164 1.02 -23.28 -5.03
N PRO A 165 0.28 -24.38 -4.70
CA PRO A 165 0.64 -25.73 -5.15
C PRO A 165 0.44 -25.92 -6.66
N VAL A 166 -0.27 -25.02 -7.35
CA VAL A 166 -0.42 -25.05 -8.82
C VAL A 166 0.89 -24.69 -9.50
N LEU A 167 1.75 -23.90 -8.86
CA LEU A 167 3.04 -23.52 -9.41
C LEU A 167 4.14 -24.48 -8.97
N LYS A 168 5.01 -24.83 -9.91
CA LYS A 168 6.25 -25.54 -9.57
C LYS A 168 7.10 -24.65 -8.68
N GLN A 169 7.73 -25.23 -7.67
CA GLN A 169 8.65 -24.48 -6.81
C GLN A 169 9.81 -23.93 -7.66
N PRO A 170 10.18 -22.65 -7.49
CA PRO A 170 11.30 -22.09 -8.23
C PRO A 170 12.61 -22.63 -7.67
N THR A 171 13.65 -22.67 -8.51
CA THR A 171 15.02 -23.01 -8.09
C THR A 171 15.50 -22.06 -6.98
N GLU A 172 15.15 -20.78 -7.09
CA GLU A 172 15.50 -19.71 -6.13
C GLU A 172 14.43 -19.54 -5.04
N ILE A 173 14.21 -20.58 -4.24
CA ILE A 173 13.22 -20.54 -3.14
C ILE A 173 13.54 -19.45 -2.10
N GLU A 174 14.81 -19.05 -1.98
CA GLU A 174 15.25 -18.00 -1.06
C GLU A 174 14.66 -16.63 -1.42
N ALA A 175 14.43 -16.36 -2.71
CA ALA A 175 13.75 -15.15 -3.15
C ALA A 175 12.31 -15.13 -2.63
N LEU A 176 11.57 -16.25 -2.75
CA LEU A 176 10.22 -16.36 -2.21
C LEU A 176 10.21 -16.30 -0.67
N ARG A 177 11.18 -16.92 0.01
CA ARG A 177 11.35 -16.82 1.48
C ARG A 177 11.44 -15.36 1.92
N ARG A 178 12.15 -14.54 1.15
CA ARG A 178 12.32 -13.11 1.42
C ARG A 178 10.98 -12.36 1.29
N ILE A 179 10.17 -12.66 0.27
CA ILE A 179 8.82 -12.08 0.09
C ILE A 179 7.88 -12.52 1.20
N VAL A 180 7.87 -13.80 1.56
CA VAL A 180 7.09 -14.36 2.68
C VAL A 180 7.43 -13.65 4.00
N SER A 181 8.72 -13.42 4.25
CA SER A 181 9.17 -12.67 5.44
C SER A 181 8.65 -11.22 5.46
N VAL A 182 8.63 -10.56 4.30
CA VAL A 182 8.07 -9.20 4.15
C VAL A 182 6.57 -9.20 4.41
N ALA A 183 5.83 -10.11 3.77
CA ALA A 183 4.38 -10.26 3.97
C ALA A 183 4.03 -10.44 5.46
N CYS A 184 4.75 -11.33 6.17
CA CYS A 184 4.58 -11.56 7.61
C CYS A 184 4.85 -10.31 8.47
N LYS A 185 5.81 -9.46 8.08
CA LYS A 185 6.07 -8.18 8.78
C LYS A 185 4.99 -7.14 8.49
N CYS A 186 4.45 -7.11 7.27
CA CYS A 186 3.38 -6.20 6.88
C CYS A 186 2.08 -6.45 7.66
N VAL A 187 1.73 -7.71 7.92
CA VAL A 187 0.49 -8.08 8.63
C VAL A 187 0.61 -8.08 10.16
N ARG A 188 1.59 -7.38 10.74
CA ARG A 188 1.72 -7.27 12.20
C ARG A 188 0.56 -6.49 12.80
N MET A 189 0.16 -6.88 14.02
CA MET A 189 -0.99 -6.27 14.71
C MET A 189 -0.81 -4.77 14.96
N ARG A 190 0.39 -4.31 15.31
CA ARG A 190 0.69 -2.90 15.56
C ARG A 190 1.31 -2.26 14.33
N GLY A 191 0.76 -1.15 13.85
CA GLY A 191 1.20 -0.42 12.66
C GLY A 191 2.64 0.08 12.76
N LYS A 192 3.09 0.45 13.97
CA LYS A 192 4.49 0.85 14.22
C LYS A 192 5.51 -0.25 13.94
N ASP A 193 5.12 -1.53 14.11
CA ASP A 193 6.00 -2.67 13.90
C ASP A 193 6.05 -3.12 12.43
N ARG A 194 5.18 -2.56 11.58
CA ARG A 194 5.14 -2.81 10.13
C ARG A 194 6.22 -2.00 9.41
N PRO A 195 6.83 -2.52 8.34
CA PRO A 195 7.74 -1.74 7.50
C PRO A 195 6.99 -0.56 6.84
N SER A 196 7.74 0.41 6.33
CA SER A 196 7.24 1.41 5.39
C SER A 196 7.23 0.83 3.97
N MET A 197 6.43 1.41 3.07
CA MET A 197 6.29 0.88 1.71
C MET A 197 7.60 0.92 0.90
N ASP A 198 8.49 1.89 1.11
CA ASP A 198 9.82 1.93 0.49
C ASP A 198 10.66 0.68 0.83
N LYS A 199 10.61 0.24 2.09
CA LYS A 199 11.31 -0.98 2.55
C LYS A 199 10.68 -2.23 1.96
N VAL A 200 9.35 -2.23 1.81
CA VAL A 200 8.60 -3.32 1.17
C VAL A 200 9.00 -3.41 -0.31
N THR A 201 8.87 -2.32 -1.07
CA THR A 201 9.25 -2.25 -2.50
C THR A 201 10.69 -2.71 -2.71
N THR A 202 11.64 -2.15 -1.96
CA THR A 202 13.06 -2.51 -2.07
C THR A 202 13.30 -4.01 -1.83
N ALA A 203 12.59 -4.62 -0.87
CA ALA A 203 12.74 -6.05 -0.59
C ALA A 203 12.15 -6.92 -1.69
N LEU A 204 11.01 -6.52 -2.27
CA LEU A 204 10.38 -7.22 -3.39
C LEU A 204 11.23 -7.12 -4.67
N GLU A 205 11.79 -5.95 -4.98
CA GLU A 205 12.67 -5.77 -6.15
C GLU A 205 13.92 -6.64 -6.07
N ARG A 206 14.53 -6.75 -4.87
CA ARG A 206 15.66 -7.66 -4.66
C ARG A 206 15.28 -9.12 -4.87
N ALA A 207 14.10 -9.53 -4.39
CA ALA A 207 13.62 -10.89 -4.61
C ALA A 207 13.32 -11.15 -6.09
N LEU A 208 12.76 -10.17 -6.81
CA LEU A 208 12.51 -10.27 -8.24
C LEU A 208 13.82 -10.43 -9.04
N ALA A 209 14.84 -9.62 -8.73
CA ALA A 209 16.15 -9.72 -9.36
C ALA A 209 16.80 -11.10 -9.15
N GLN A 210 16.63 -11.68 -7.96
CA GLN A 210 17.07 -13.05 -7.65
C GLN A 210 16.32 -14.09 -8.48
N LEU A 211 14.98 -14.01 -8.58
CA LEU A 211 14.18 -14.93 -9.37
C LEU A 211 14.51 -14.89 -10.87
N MET A 212 14.90 -13.72 -11.38
CA MET A 212 15.29 -13.53 -12.77
C MET A 212 16.74 -13.95 -13.07
N GLY A 213 17.50 -14.37 -12.05
CA GLY A 213 18.88 -14.85 -12.24
C GLY A 213 19.92 -13.76 -12.52
N ASN A 214 19.65 -12.50 -12.17
CA ASN A 214 20.59 -11.39 -12.35
C ASN A 214 21.27 -11.00 -11.03
N PRO A 215 22.48 -11.49 -10.72
CA PRO A 215 23.32 -10.96 -9.65
C PRO A 215 24.21 -9.82 -10.18
N SER A 216 23.64 -8.80 -10.83
CA SER A 216 24.42 -7.65 -11.31
C SER A 216 23.60 -6.37 -11.25
N SER A 217 24.25 -5.32 -10.80
CA SER A 217 23.76 -3.99 -10.43
C SER A 217 23.21 -3.14 -11.57
N GLU A 218 22.38 -3.71 -12.45
CA GLU A 218 21.61 -2.96 -13.44
C GLU A 218 20.15 -3.39 -13.33
N GLN A 219 19.36 -2.58 -12.62
CA GLN A 219 17.92 -2.72 -12.64
C GLN A 219 17.43 -2.53 -14.09
N PRO A 220 16.53 -3.40 -14.61
CA PRO A 220 15.77 -3.03 -15.78
C PRO A 220 14.95 -1.79 -15.41
N ILE A 221 15.18 -0.69 -16.13
CA ILE A 221 14.36 0.52 -16.04
C ILE A 221 13.00 0.14 -16.65
N LEU A 222 12.08 -0.34 -15.80
CA LEU A 222 10.67 -0.47 -16.14
C LEU A 222 9.99 0.90 -16.00
N PRO A 223 9.06 1.28 -16.89
CA PRO A 223 8.53 2.63 -16.98
C PRO A 223 7.97 3.15 -15.64
N THR A 224 8.40 4.35 -15.25
CA THR A 224 8.06 5.04 -13.99
C THR A 224 6.69 5.72 -14.01
N GLU A 225 5.85 5.48 -15.02
CA GLU A 225 4.62 6.26 -15.19
C GLU A 225 3.51 5.78 -14.25
N VAL A 226 3.49 6.35 -13.05
CA VAL A 226 2.29 6.38 -12.20
C VAL A 226 1.39 7.51 -12.72
N VAL A 227 0.48 7.17 -13.64
CA VAL A 227 -0.53 8.12 -14.12
C VAL A 227 -1.60 8.30 -13.04
N LEU A 228 -1.40 9.29 -12.17
CA LEU A 228 -2.49 9.77 -11.31
C LEU A 228 -3.37 10.73 -12.12
N GLY A 229 -4.63 10.34 -12.32
CA GLY A 229 -5.67 11.20 -12.87
C GLY A 229 -5.81 12.46 -12.01
N SER A 230 -5.14 13.54 -12.42
CA SER A 230 -5.06 14.78 -11.67
C SER A 230 -6.37 15.56 -11.79
N SER A 231 -7.11 15.68 -10.69
CA SER A 231 -8.13 16.73 -10.53
C SER A 231 -7.58 17.81 -9.59
N ARG A 232 -6.91 18.83 -10.17
CA ARG A 232 -6.61 20.07 -9.44
C ARG A 232 -7.91 20.87 -9.25
N MET A 233 -8.48 20.80 -8.05
CA MET A 233 -9.51 21.74 -7.62
C MET A 233 -8.86 23.09 -7.28
N HIS A 234 -8.77 23.99 -8.27
CA HIS A 234 -8.55 25.41 -7.95
C HIS A 234 -9.88 26.05 -7.55
N LYS A 235 -10.04 26.33 -6.25
CA LYS A 235 -10.99 27.35 -5.77
C LYS A 235 -10.61 28.68 -6.43
N LYS A 236 -11.40 29.15 -7.39
CA LYS A 236 -11.42 30.58 -7.76
C LYS A 236 -12.75 31.18 -7.38
N SER A 237 -12.64 32.10 -6.43
CA SER A 237 -13.69 32.98 -5.94
C SER A 237 -14.37 33.70 -7.10
N TRP A 238 -15.70 33.67 -7.11
CA TRP A 238 -16.51 34.41 -8.07
C TRP A 238 -16.37 35.91 -7.79
N ARG A 239 -15.91 36.68 -8.78
CA ARG A 239 -16.20 38.11 -8.88
C ARG A 239 -16.83 38.38 -10.25
N ILE A 240 -18.02 38.97 -10.18
CA ILE A 240 -18.90 39.39 -11.26
C ILE A 240 -18.25 40.50 -12.10
N GLY A 241 -18.45 40.48 -13.42
CA GLY A 241 -18.06 41.58 -14.31
C GLY A 241 -18.34 41.37 -15.81
N SER A 242 -19.58 41.65 -16.23
CA SER A 242 -20.11 42.11 -17.53
C SER A 242 -19.30 41.98 -18.87
N LYS A 243 -19.94 41.28 -19.83
CA LYS A 243 -20.10 41.53 -21.29
C LYS A 243 -18.88 41.99 -22.15
N ARG A 244 -18.50 41.17 -23.15
CA ARG A 244 -18.66 41.49 -24.60
C ARG A 244 -18.29 40.32 -25.53
N SER A 245 -18.90 40.37 -26.70
CA SER A 245 -18.88 39.50 -27.89
C SER A 245 -17.53 39.34 -28.59
N GLY A 246 -17.33 38.21 -29.27
CA GLY A 246 -16.36 38.08 -30.37
C GLY A 246 -15.95 36.63 -30.62
N SER A 247 -16.36 36.08 -31.76
CA SER A 247 -15.92 34.80 -32.30
C SER A 247 -14.46 34.86 -32.75
N GLU A 248 -13.65 33.86 -32.38
CA GLU A 248 -12.47 33.47 -33.17
C GLU A 248 -12.06 32.03 -32.81
N ASN A 249 -11.99 31.18 -33.84
CA ASN A 249 -11.38 29.86 -33.80
C ASN A 249 -9.89 30.00 -33.45
N THR A 250 -9.43 29.27 -32.43
CA THR A 250 -8.01 28.91 -32.31
C THR A 250 -7.91 27.44 -31.92
N GLU A 251 -7.62 26.63 -32.93
CA GLU A 251 -6.95 25.35 -32.81
C GLU A 251 -5.63 25.54 -32.04
N PHE A 252 -5.38 24.71 -31.03
CA PHE A 252 -4.02 24.51 -30.51
C PHE A 252 -3.74 23.02 -30.31
N ARG A 253 -2.93 22.49 -31.23
CA ARG A 253 -2.14 21.26 -31.09
C ARG A 253 -0.88 21.55 -30.26
N GLY A 254 -0.42 20.53 -29.55
CA GLY A 254 0.90 20.44 -28.88
C GLY A 254 0.75 20.57 -27.36
N GLY A 255 1.26 19.68 -26.51
CA GLY A 255 2.35 18.72 -26.66
C GLY A 255 3.36 18.97 -25.54
N SER A 256 3.92 17.87 -25.01
CA SER A 256 5.20 17.78 -24.30
C SER A 256 5.25 17.99 -22.77
N TRP A 257 5.35 16.84 -22.09
CA TRP A 257 6.35 16.46 -21.07
C TRP A 257 6.79 17.48 -20.01
N ILE A 258 6.63 17.10 -18.75
CA ILE A 258 7.42 17.63 -17.63
C ILE A 258 8.21 16.47 -17.04
N THR A 259 9.53 16.47 -17.26
CA THR A 259 10.52 15.57 -16.65
C THR A 259 11.15 16.23 -15.42
N PHE A 260 11.48 15.46 -14.38
CA PHE A 260 12.53 15.83 -13.41
C PHE A 260 13.36 14.59 -13.00
N PRO A 261 14.68 14.78 -12.72
CA PRO A 261 15.70 13.74 -12.89
C PRO A 261 15.86 12.76 -11.72
N SER A 262 16.46 11.63 -12.07
CA SER A 262 16.99 10.57 -11.21
C SER A 262 17.99 11.08 -10.16
N VAL A 263 18.01 10.44 -8.99
CA VAL A 263 19.14 10.52 -8.05
C VAL A 263 19.65 9.11 -7.77
N THR A 264 20.76 8.76 -8.42
CA THR A 264 21.65 7.68 -8.00
C THR A 264 22.59 8.17 -6.89
N SER A 265 23.16 7.20 -6.20
CA SER A 265 23.80 7.31 -4.89
C SER A 265 25.04 8.22 -4.76
N SER A 266 25.25 8.58 -3.49
CA SER A 266 26.55 8.81 -2.83
C SER A 266 27.19 10.20 -2.95
N GLN A 267 27.06 10.99 -1.88
CA GLN A 267 28.20 11.69 -1.29
C GLN A 267 27.92 12.09 0.16
N ARG A 268 28.59 11.36 1.06
CA ARG A 268 28.86 11.72 2.45
C ARG A 268 29.57 13.07 2.47
N ARG A 269 28.85 14.16 2.75
CA ARG A 269 29.47 15.44 3.12
C ARG A 269 29.71 15.46 4.63
N LYS A 270 30.99 15.46 5.01
CA LYS A 270 31.46 15.95 6.31
C LYS A 270 31.28 17.47 6.32
N SER A 271 30.73 18.01 7.41
CA SER A 271 30.93 19.40 7.80
C SER A 271 31.35 19.43 9.27
N SER A 272 32.47 20.10 9.52
CA SER A 272 33.09 20.38 10.80
C SER A 272 32.79 21.82 11.24
N ALA A 273 32.85 22.05 12.56
CA ALA A 273 32.82 23.32 13.32
C ALA A 273 31.42 23.95 13.46
N SER A 274 31.00 24.52 14.59
CA SER A 274 31.67 25.01 15.81
C SER A 274 30.67 25.12 16.97
N GLU A 275 31.18 25.08 18.20
CA GLU A 275 30.47 25.36 19.45
C GLU A 275 29.92 26.80 19.51
N GLY A 276 28.79 26.98 20.19
CA GLY A 276 28.20 28.26 20.55
C GLY A 276 26.83 28.08 21.24
N ASP A 277 26.78 28.46 22.52
CA ASP A 277 25.67 28.35 23.48
C ASP A 277 24.34 29.01 23.05
N VAL A 278 23.20 28.38 23.35
CA VAL A 278 21.97 29.04 23.86
C VAL A 278 21.21 28.09 24.79
N VAL A 279 20.86 28.58 25.97
CA VAL A 279 20.19 27.90 27.08
C VAL A 279 18.72 28.32 27.19
N ALA A 280 17.88 27.34 27.59
CA ALA A 280 16.57 27.43 28.24
C ALA A 280 15.35 27.90 27.43
N GLU A 281 14.45 26.96 27.07
CA GLU A 281 12.99 27.00 27.26
C GLU A 281 12.40 25.57 27.07
N GLU A 282 12.57 24.66 28.04
CA GLU A 282 11.93 23.32 28.02
C GLU A 282 11.55 22.87 29.43
N GLU A 283 10.60 23.53 30.11
CA GLU A 283 9.99 22.96 31.33
C GLU A 283 8.46 23.13 31.46
N ASP A 284 7.74 23.78 30.54
CA ASP A 284 6.28 23.99 30.68
C ASP A 284 5.39 23.07 29.81
N GLU A 285 5.93 22.37 28.80
CA GLU A 285 5.13 21.46 27.94
C GLU A 285 4.92 20.06 28.54
N GLY A 286 5.86 19.57 29.35
CA GLY A 286 5.79 18.21 29.91
C GLY A 286 4.65 18.01 30.92
N ARG A 287 4.17 19.08 31.56
CA ARG A 287 3.14 18.99 32.60
C ARG A 287 1.72 18.91 32.03
N LYS A 288 1.47 19.54 30.88
CA LYS A 288 0.17 19.49 30.18
C LYS A 288 -0.07 18.15 29.47
N GLN A 289 1.00 17.51 28.97
CA GLN A 289 0.91 16.20 28.29
C GLN A 289 0.50 15.07 29.26
N GLN A 290 0.97 15.14 30.52
CA GLN A 290 0.73 14.11 31.53
C GLN A 290 -0.69 14.17 32.13
N GLU A 291 -1.28 15.37 32.23
CA GLU A 291 -2.66 15.55 32.73
C GLU A 291 -3.70 15.17 31.66
N ALA A 292 -3.43 15.41 30.37
CA ALA A 292 -4.30 14.98 29.28
C ALA A 292 -4.37 13.44 29.13
N LEU A 293 -3.24 12.74 29.36
CA LEU A 293 -3.20 11.27 29.33
C LEU A 293 -3.92 10.63 30.52
N ARG A 294 -3.83 11.25 31.71
CA ARG A 294 -4.54 10.75 32.91
C ARG A 294 -6.05 10.94 32.83
N SER A 295 -6.53 11.93 32.05
CA SER A 295 -7.96 12.14 31.85
C SER A 295 -8.58 11.23 30.77
N LEU A 296 -7.78 10.57 29.93
CA LEU A 296 -8.26 9.64 28.89
C LEU A 296 -8.28 8.16 29.32
N GLU A 297 -7.55 7.80 30.37
CA GLU A 297 -7.56 6.42 30.91
C GLU A 297 -8.87 6.06 31.63
N GLU A 298 -9.70 7.04 32.02
CA GLU A 298 -10.97 6.81 32.72
C GLU A 298 -12.19 6.60 31.80
N GLU A 299 -12.06 6.69 30.47
CA GLU A 299 -13.22 6.62 29.55
C GLU A 299 -13.20 5.43 28.58
N ILE A 300 -12.49 4.34 28.91
CA ILE A 300 -12.60 3.06 28.19
C ILE A 300 -13.43 2.09 29.03
N GLY A 301 -14.75 2.13 28.83
CA GLY A 301 -15.66 1.12 29.36
C GLY A 301 -15.38 -0.27 28.74
N PRO A 302 -15.70 -1.37 29.44
CA PRO A 302 -15.50 -2.72 28.92
C PRO A 302 -16.34 -2.97 27.66
N ALA A 303 -15.79 -3.77 26.74
CA ALA A 303 -16.45 -4.13 25.48
C ALA A 303 -17.85 -4.68 25.71
N SER A 304 -18.80 -4.27 24.87
CA SER A 304 -20.18 -4.73 24.96
C SER A 304 -20.27 -6.26 24.80
N PRO A 305 -21.28 -6.94 25.37
CA PRO A 305 -21.40 -8.40 25.30
C PRO A 305 -21.37 -8.94 23.86
N GLY A 306 -21.91 -8.20 22.89
CA GLY A 306 -21.84 -8.54 21.46
C GLY A 306 -20.44 -8.42 20.86
N GLN A 307 -19.65 -7.42 21.27
CA GLN A 307 -18.25 -7.27 20.87
C GLN A 307 -17.36 -8.33 21.53
N SER A 308 -17.64 -8.69 22.80
CA SER A 308 -16.90 -9.74 23.50
C SER A 308 -17.17 -11.13 22.91
N LEU A 309 -18.42 -11.45 22.59
CA LEU A 309 -18.79 -12.69 21.90
C LEU A 309 -18.18 -12.75 20.48
N PHE A 310 -18.13 -11.63 19.77
CA PHE A 310 -17.49 -11.57 18.46
C PHE A 310 -15.97 -11.77 18.53
N LEU A 311 -15.31 -11.15 19.52
CA LEU A 311 -13.87 -11.31 19.74
C LEU A 311 -13.52 -12.76 20.08
N HIS A 312 -14.32 -13.40 20.93
CA HIS A 312 -14.05 -14.77 21.39
C HIS A 312 -14.31 -15.85 20.33
N HIS A 313 -15.03 -15.51 19.25
CA HIS A 313 -15.40 -16.43 18.19
C HIS A 313 -14.61 -16.23 16.89
N ASN A 314 -13.90 -15.09 16.75
CA ASN A 314 -13.18 -14.73 15.53
C ASN A 314 -11.72 -14.30 15.78
N PHE A 315 -11.21 -14.37 17.02
CA PHE A 315 -9.82 -14.04 17.37
C PHE A 315 -9.28 -14.89 18.53
#